data_AF-A0AA46JYL8-F1
#
_entry.id   AF-A0AA46JYL8-F1
#
_cell.length_a   1.000
_cell.length_b   1.000
_cell.length_c   1.000
_cell.angle_alpha   90.00
_cell.angle_beta   90.00
_cell.angle_gamma   90.00
#
_symmetry.space_group_name_H-M   'P 1'
#
loop_
_entity.id
_entity.type
_entity.pdbx_description
1 polymer ?
#
loop_
_entity_poly.entity_id
_entity_poly.type
_entity_poly.pdbx_seq_one_letter_code
_entity_poly.pdbx_strand_id
1 'polypeptide(L)'
;MRGAAWSSCRRRASVPNTDAEPSKPFLWKIRVQAMQNQVAIVMCNRVGKEGDVTFAGQSVVVDPYGNVVSKADDQEQLIIADIDLTQTAAARKQRPFLELRRPEWYD
;
A
#
# COMPACT_ATOMS: atom_id res chain seq x y z
N MET A 1 22.42 -1.63 -13.79
CA MET A 1 21.46 -1.11 -12.81
C MET A 1 20.41 -0.33 -13.57
N ARG A 2 19.22 -0.92 -13.83
CA ARG A 2 18.16 -0.26 -14.62
C ARG A 2 17.08 0.20 -13.64
N GLY A 3 16.91 1.51 -13.52
CA GLY A 3 15.81 2.11 -12.78
C GLY A 3 14.49 1.82 -13.47
N ALA A 4 13.55 1.20 -12.76
CA ALA A 4 12.20 1.03 -13.23
C ALA A 4 11.48 2.39 -13.13
N ALA A 5 11.26 3.03 -14.27
CA ALA A 5 10.46 4.24 -14.39
C ALA A 5 8.98 3.88 -14.19
N TRP A 6 8.41 4.32 -13.07
CA TRP A 6 6.99 4.17 -12.73
C TRP A 6 6.15 5.19 -13.51
N SER A 7 5.95 4.96 -14.82
CA SER A 7 5.27 5.93 -15.71
C SER A 7 3.76 5.69 -15.90
N SER A 8 3.13 4.75 -15.19
CA SER A 8 1.76 4.31 -15.50
C SER A 8 0.72 4.36 -14.37
N CYS A 9 1.02 4.92 -13.19
CA CYS A 9 0.00 5.07 -12.13
C CYS A 9 -0.98 6.22 -12.46
N ARG A 10 -1.84 6.04 -13.47
CA ARG A 10 -2.94 6.95 -13.78
C ARG A 10 -4.17 6.55 -12.96
N ARG A 11 -4.58 7.45 -12.07
CA ARG A 11 -5.95 7.59 -11.53
C ARG A 11 -6.49 6.46 -10.64
N ARG A 12 -5.77 6.14 -9.57
CA ARG A 12 -6.39 5.65 -8.33
C ARG A 12 -5.61 6.20 -7.15
N ALA A 13 -5.84 7.46 -6.82
CA ALA A 13 -5.37 7.98 -5.54
C ALA A 13 -6.11 7.20 -4.46
N SER A 14 -5.38 6.45 -3.64
CA SER A 14 -5.91 5.94 -2.38
C SER A 14 -6.40 7.12 -1.55
N VAL A 15 -7.52 6.96 -0.85
CA VAL A 15 -8.03 7.99 0.08
C VAL A 15 -6.85 8.45 0.96
N PRO A 16 -6.53 9.76 1.00
CA PRO A 16 -5.39 10.25 1.76
C PRO A 16 -5.62 10.03 3.25
N ASN A 17 -4.56 9.73 3.99
CA ASN A 17 -4.67 9.65 5.44
C ASN A 17 -4.63 11.06 6.03
N THR A 18 -5.72 11.46 6.67
CA THR A 18 -5.82 12.71 7.42
C THR A 18 -5.56 12.47 8.90
N ASP A 19 -5.17 13.51 9.63
CA ASP A 19 -5.01 13.47 11.09
C ASP A 19 -6.26 13.00 11.85
N ALA A 20 -7.44 13.21 11.27
CA ALA A 20 -8.72 12.75 11.79
C ALA A 20 -8.87 11.21 11.83
N GLU A 21 -8.13 10.46 10.99
CA GLU A 21 -8.20 9.00 11.01
C GLU A 21 -7.09 8.42 11.92
N PRO A 22 -7.42 7.52 12.86
CA PRO A 22 -6.41 6.89 13.71
C PRO A 22 -5.44 6.04 12.86
N SER A 23 -4.14 6.17 13.13
CA SER A 23 -3.07 5.56 12.31
C SER A 23 -3.11 4.03 12.21
N LYS A 24 -3.64 3.35 13.24
CA LYS A 24 -3.74 1.87 13.28
C LYS A 24 -4.80 1.31 12.31
N PRO A 25 -6.10 1.71 12.39
CA PRO A 25 -7.12 1.37 11.40
C PRO A 25 -6.67 1.61 9.97
N PHE A 26 -6.02 2.75 9.72
CA PHE A 26 -5.53 3.09 8.40
C PHE A 26 -4.49 2.09 7.88
N LEU A 27 -3.51 1.74 8.72
CA LEU A 27 -2.51 0.73 8.40
C LEU A 27 -3.15 -0.63 8.10
N TRP A 28 -4.20 -1.02 8.83
CA TRP A 28 -4.90 -2.27 8.58
C TRP A 28 -5.55 -2.33 7.21
N LYS A 29 -6.14 -1.23 6.72
CA LYS A 29 -6.73 -1.17 5.37
C LYS A 29 -5.70 -1.56 4.31
N ILE A 30 -4.47 -1.04 4.43
CA ILE A 30 -3.40 -1.32 3.47
C ILE A 30 -2.90 -2.76 3.61
N ARG A 31 -2.64 -3.21 4.84
CA ARG A 31 -2.13 -4.57 5.10
C ARG A 31 -3.10 -5.65 4.63
N VAL A 32 -4.39 -5.47 4.89
CA VAL A 32 -5.43 -6.41 4.48
C VAL A 32 -5.52 -6.48 2.95
N GLN A 33 -5.50 -5.34 2.27
CA GLN A 33 -5.54 -5.32 0.79
C GLN A 33 -4.29 -5.95 0.16
N ALA A 34 -3.11 -5.72 0.74
CA ALA A 34 -1.85 -6.32 0.28
C ALA A 34 -1.91 -7.86 0.39
N MET A 35 -2.37 -8.36 1.54
CA MET A 35 -2.49 -9.81 1.78
C MET A 35 -3.56 -10.46 0.92
N GLN A 36 -4.75 -9.86 0.79
CA GLN A 36 -5.86 -10.44 0.04
C GLN A 36 -5.57 -10.53 -1.46
N ASN A 37 -4.91 -9.51 -2.02
CA ASN A 37 -4.56 -9.47 -3.43
C ASN A 37 -3.17 -10.07 -3.71
N GLN A 38 -2.41 -10.38 -2.66
CA GLN A 38 -1.07 -10.97 -2.74
C GLN A 38 -0.17 -10.13 -3.62
N VAL A 39 -0.06 -8.85 -3.26
CA VAL A 39 0.73 -7.83 -3.95
C VAL A 39 1.44 -6.97 -2.92
N ALA A 40 2.63 -6.49 -3.26
CA ALA A 40 3.26 -5.42 -2.50
C ALA A 40 2.52 -4.11 -2.78
N ILE A 41 2.23 -3.33 -1.73
CA ILE A 41 1.57 -2.04 -1.84
C ILE A 41 2.51 -0.96 -1.32
N VAL A 42 2.73 0.07 -2.14
CA VAL A 42 3.41 1.30 -1.74
C VAL A 42 2.37 2.40 -1.70
N MET A 43 2.22 3.03 -0.55
CA MET A 43 1.30 4.14 -0.38
C MET A 43 2.07 5.40 0.03
N CYS A 44 1.99 6.41 -0.82
CA CYS A 44 2.58 7.72 -0.57
C CYS A 44 1.48 8.66 -0.10
N ASN A 45 1.66 9.25 1.08
CA ASN A 45 0.79 10.29 1.60
C ASN A 45 1.55 11.62 1.70
N ARG A 46 0.79 12.71 1.74
CA ARG A 46 1.34 14.04 1.98
C ARG A 46 1.49 14.32 3.48
N VAL A 47 2.30 15.31 3.80
CA VAL A 47 2.45 15.87 5.16
C VAL A 47 2.06 17.34 5.16
N GLY A 48 1.71 17.87 6.33
CA GLY A 48 1.39 19.29 6.52
C GLY A 48 -0.09 19.63 6.35
N LYS A 49 -0.40 20.93 6.40
CA LYS A 49 -1.76 21.48 6.37
C LYS A 49 -2.03 22.19 5.04
N GLU A 50 -3.17 21.92 4.43
CA GLU A 50 -3.67 22.65 3.26
C GLU A 50 -5.14 23.03 3.51
N GLY A 51 -5.40 24.33 3.59
CA GLY A 51 -6.71 24.83 4.01
C GLY A 51 -7.09 24.28 5.39
N ASP A 52 -8.24 23.61 5.44
CA ASP A 52 -8.77 23.01 6.67
C ASP A 52 -8.37 21.53 6.87
N VAL A 53 -7.56 20.96 5.96
CA VAL A 53 -7.17 19.56 6.02
C VAL A 53 -5.71 19.42 6.47
N THR A 54 -5.49 18.65 7.53
CA THR A 54 -4.14 18.26 7.98
C THR A 54 -3.86 16.83 7.55
N PHE A 55 -2.77 16.64 6.82
CA PHE A 55 -2.34 15.34 6.34
C PHE A 55 -1.40 14.69 7.36
N ALA A 56 -1.68 13.43 7.69
CA ALA A 56 -0.95 12.72 8.73
C ALA A 56 0.42 12.18 8.30
N GLY A 57 0.77 12.25 7.01
CA GLY A 57 1.93 11.53 6.49
C GLY A 57 1.72 10.02 6.58
N GLN A 58 2.64 9.31 7.23
CA GLN A 58 2.57 7.86 7.42
C GLN A 58 2.54 7.08 6.10
N SER A 59 3.28 7.56 5.09
CA SER A 59 3.58 6.78 3.88
C SER A 59 4.12 5.41 4.27
N VAL A 60 3.72 4.35 3.57
CA VAL A 60 4.03 2.98 3.99
C VAL A 60 4.27 2.06 2.80
N VAL A 61 5.22 1.16 2.96
CA VAL A 61 5.51 0.06 2.05
C VAL A 61 5.16 -1.24 2.76
N VAL A 62 4.32 -2.05 2.12
CA VAL A 62 3.82 -3.32 2.66
C VAL A 62 4.12 -4.44 1.68
N ASP A 63 4.57 -5.58 2.20
CA ASP A 63 4.86 -6.78 1.42
C ASP A 63 3.57 -7.57 1.06
N PRO A 64 3.65 -8.59 0.17
CA PRO A 64 2.49 -9.42 -0.20
C PRO A 64 1.88 -10.25 0.95
N TYR A 65 2.58 -10.39 2.07
CA TYR A 65 2.12 -11.10 3.26
C TYR A 65 1.43 -10.16 4.27
N GLY A 66 1.45 -8.85 4.00
CA GLY A 66 0.91 -7.83 4.88
C GLY A 66 1.88 -7.39 5.99
N ASN A 67 3.18 -7.65 5.88
CA ASN A 67 4.19 -7.08 6.76
C ASN A 67 4.59 -5.68 6.28
N VAL A 68 4.88 -4.80 7.23
CA VAL A 68 5.35 -3.44 6.93
C VAL A 68 6.85 -3.49 6.70
N VAL A 69 7.27 -3.15 5.49
CA VAL A 69 8.69 -3.10 5.09
C VAL A 69 9.30 -1.76 5.53
N SER A 70 8.57 -0.67 5.30
CA SER A 70 8.99 0.67 5.70
C SER A 70 7.79 1.56 5.95
N LYS A 71 7.95 2.52 6.86
CA LYS A 71 6.88 3.45 7.26
C LYS A 71 7.46 4.81 7.62
N ALA A 72 6.90 5.86 7.05
CA ALA A 72 7.21 7.26 7.36
C ALA A 72 6.55 7.70 8.66
N ASP A 73 7.09 8.78 9.21
CA ASP A 73 6.48 9.59 10.26
C ASP A 73 5.52 10.64 9.67
N ASP A 74 5.30 11.73 10.41
CA ASP A 74 4.45 12.87 10.05
C ASP A 74 5.23 14.02 9.37
N GLN A 75 6.51 13.81 9.04
CA GLN A 75 7.39 14.79 8.40
C GLN A 75 7.70 14.43 6.95
N GLU A 76 8.19 15.43 6.21
CA GLU A 76 8.62 15.24 4.83
C GLU A 76 9.89 14.37 4.79
N GLN A 77 9.82 13.24 4.09
CA GLN A 77 10.94 12.32 3.98
C GLN A 77 10.88 11.49 2.69
N LEU A 78 12.06 11.06 2.24
CA LEU A 78 12.21 10.11 1.14
C LEU A 78 12.41 8.70 1.71
N ILE A 79 11.49 7.80 1.38
CA ILE A 79 11.62 6.37 1.68
C ILE A 79 12.11 5.64 0.44
N ILE A 80 13.19 4.88 0.60
CA ILE A 80 13.68 3.91 -0.39
C ILE A 80 13.52 2.53 0.23
N ALA A 81 12.85 1.63 -0.49
CA ALA A 81 12.66 0.25 -0.06
C ALA A 81 12.81 -0.68 -1.26
N ASP A 82 13.53 -1.78 -1.05
CA ASP A 82 13.67 -2.84 -2.04
C ASP A 82 12.51 -3.83 -1.90
N ILE A 83 11.83 -4.08 -3.02
CA ILE A 83 10.70 -5.01 -3.08
C ILE A 83 11.10 -6.20 -3.93
N ASP A 84 11.09 -7.37 -3.30
CA ASP A 84 11.32 -8.64 -4.00
C ASP A 84 10.01 -9.16 -4.62
N LEU A 85 9.94 -9.11 -5.94
CA LEU A 85 8.80 -9.60 -6.70
C LEU A 85 8.64 -11.12 -6.65
N THR A 86 9.68 -11.87 -6.33
CA THR A 86 9.60 -13.33 -6.21
C THR A 86 8.70 -13.74 -5.05
N GLN A 87 8.64 -12.93 -3.98
CA GLN A 87 7.75 -13.15 -2.85
C GLN A 87 6.27 -13.08 -3.24
N THR A 88 5.92 -12.25 -4.22
CA THR A 88 4.55 -12.15 -4.75
C THR A 88 4.14 -13.47 -5.40
N ALA A 89 5.03 -14.06 -6.21
CA ALA A 89 4.77 -15.35 -6.85
C ALA A 89 4.69 -16.49 -5.82
N ALA A 90 5.54 -16.47 -4.80
CA ALA A 90 5.52 -17.43 -3.70
C ALA A 90 4.22 -17.35 -2.88
N ALA A 91 3.79 -16.14 -2.52
CA ALA A 91 2.55 -15.90 -1.78
C ALA A 91 1.34 -16.46 -2.54
N ARG A 92 1.24 -16.18 -3.84
CA ARG A 92 0.17 -16.70 -4.71
C ARG A 92 0.11 -18.22 -4.75
N LYS A 93 1.26 -18.88 -4.82
CA LYS A 93 1.34 -20.36 -4.77
C LYS A 93 0.94 -20.92 -3.41
N GLN A 94 1.31 -20.26 -2.32
CA GLN A 94 1.03 -20.74 -0.97
C GLN A 94 -0.47 -20.66 -0.62
N ARG A 95 -1.15 -19.60 -1.08
CA ARG A 95 -2.57 -19.35 -0.79
C ARG A 95 -3.29 -18.80 -2.02
N PRO A 96 -3.84 -19.62 -2.93
CA PRO A 96 -4.37 -19.15 -4.20
C PRO A 96 -5.77 -18.49 -4.06
N PHE A 97 -5.90 -17.43 -3.24
CA PHE A 97 -7.18 -16.75 -2.98
C PHE A 97 -7.86 -16.24 -4.25
N LEU A 98 -7.05 -15.77 -5.21
CA LEU A 98 -7.55 -15.22 -6.47
C LEU A 98 -8.19 -16.29 -7.37
N GLU A 99 -7.72 -17.54 -7.30
CA GLU A 99 -8.25 -18.66 -8.08
C GLU A 99 -9.58 -19.20 -7.53
N LEU A 100 -9.81 -18.99 -6.22
CA LEU A 100 -11.03 -19.38 -5.54
C LEU A 100 -12.19 -18.39 -5.75
N ARG A 101 -11.93 -17.27 -6.42
CA ARG A 101 -12.98 -16.30 -6.74
C ARG A 101 -13.99 -16.94 -7.70
N ARG A 102 -15.26 -16.56 -7.53
CA ARG A 102 -16.39 -16.93 -8.40
C ARG A 102 -17.03 -15.64 -8.92
N PRO A 103 -16.38 -14.94 -9.87
CA PRO A 103 -16.85 -13.65 -10.37
C PRO A 103 -18.29 -13.66 -10.89
N GLU A 104 -18.76 -14.83 -11.34
CA GLU A 104 -20.12 -15.07 -11.81
C GLU A 104 -21.23 -14.85 -10.76
N TRP A 105 -20.89 -14.71 -9.48
CA TRP A 105 -21.86 -14.54 -8.37
C TRP A 105 -21.82 -13.15 -7.70
N TYR A 106 -21.07 -12.18 -8.24
CA TYR A 106 -20.77 -10.93 -7.54
C TYR A 106 -21.68 -9.73 -7.87
N ASP A 107 -22.68 -9.90 -8.75
CA ASP A 107 -23.69 -8.90 -9.17
C ASP A 107 -23.28 -7.42 -9.05
#